data_AF-A0A3C2AGP8-F1
#
_entry.id   AF-A0A3C2AGP8-F1
#
_cell.length_a   1.000
_cell.length_b   1.000
_cell.length_c   1.000
_cell.angle_alpha   90.00
_cell.angle_beta   90.00
_cell.angle_gamma   90.00
#
_symmetry.space_group_name_H-M   'P 1'
#
loop_
_entity.id
_entity.type
_entity.pdbx_description
1 polymer ?
#
loop_
_entity_poly.entity_id
_entity_poly.type
_entity_poly.pdbx_seq_one_letter_code
_entity_poly.pdbx_strand_id
1 'polypeptide(L)' 'MNMMKTVLLMTGLTLLLVLAGSALGGKSGMMTAFIFACIMNIGTYWFSDKIVLAMYGAKEVSYAEAP' A
#
# COMPACT_ATOMS: atom_id res chain seq x y z
N MET A 1 15.77 10.70 6.85
CA MET A 1 14.71 10.06 6.04
C MET A 1 15.05 10.23 4.57
N ASN A 2 15.33 9.14 3.85
CA ASN A 2 15.81 9.22 2.48
C ASN A 2 14.64 9.23 1.48
N MET A 3 13.89 10.33 1.49
CA MET A 3 12.64 10.52 0.73
C MET A 3 12.82 10.20 -0.76
N MET A 4 14.00 10.50 -1.33
CA MET A 4 14.34 10.19 -2.72
C MET A 4 14.37 8.69 -3.03
N LYS A 5 14.89 7.84 -2.11
CA LYS A 5 14.87 6.37 -2.29
C LYS A 5 13.44 5.84 -2.20
N THR A 6 12.65 6.37 -1.27
CA THR A 6 11.24 5.98 -1.12
C THR A 6 10.42 6.31 -2.35
N VAL A 7 10.55 7.53 -2.89
CA VAL A 7 9.84 7.94 -4.11
C VAL A 7 10.27 7.07 -5.30
N LEU A 8 11.58 6.85 -5.50
CA LEU A 8 12.09 6.01 -6.58
C LEU A 8 11.52 4.58 -6.52
N LEU A 9 11.56 3.95 -5.34
CA LEU A 9 11.06 2.59 -5.14
C LEU A 9 9.53 2.51 -5.35
N MET A 10 8.78 3.48 -4.83
CA MET A 10 7.32 3.54 -5.01
C MET A 10 6.93 3.76 -6.48
N THR A 11 7.61 4.67 -7.17
CA THR A 11 7.40 4.90 -8.61
C THR A 11 7.75 3.66 -9.42
N GLY A 12 8.86 2.98 -9.12
CA GLY A 12 9.27 1.73 -9.77
C GLY A 12 8.26 0.59 -9.55
N LEU A 13 7.80 0.39 -8.32
CA LEU A 13 6.75 -0.59 -7.98
C LEU A 13 5.43 -0.29 -8.69
N THR A 14 5.06 0.98 -8.79
CA THR A 14 3.83 1.41 -9.49
C THR A 14 3.92 1.10 -10.98
N LEU A 15 5.06 1.40 -11.62
CA LEU A 15 5.30 1.06 -13.03
C LEU A 15 5.26 -0.45 -13.27
N LEU A 16 5.86 -1.24 -12.39
CA LEU A 16 5.82 -2.71 -12.46
C LEU A 16 4.38 -3.25 -12.38
N LEU A 17 3.56 -2.73 -11.46
CA LEU A 17 2.16 -3.10 -11.34
C LEU A 17 1.34 -2.74 -12.59
N VAL A 18 1.57 -1.57 -13.17
CA VAL A 18 0.91 -1.14 -14.41
C VAL A 18 1.32 -2.02 -15.59
N LEU A 19 2.60 -2.35 -15.72
CA LEU A 19 3.10 -3.26 -16.76
C LEU A 19 2.55 -4.67 -16.60
N ALA A 20 2.48 -5.20 -15.38
CA ALA A 20 1.86 -6.49 -15.09
C ALA A 20 0.36 -6.48 -15.42
N GLY A 21 -0.36 -5.41 -15.06
CA GLY A 21 -1.78 -5.23 -15.42
C GLY A 21 -2.00 -5.13 -16.94
N SER A 22 -1.08 -4.47 -17.65
CA SER A 22 -1.09 -4.42 -19.13
C SER A 22 -0.84 -5.79 -19.76
N ALA A 23 0.08 -6.59 -19.19
CA ALA A 23 0.38 -7.92 -19.70
C ALA A 23 -0.77 -8.92 -19.48
N LEU A 24 -1.49 -8.80 -18.35
CA LEU A 24 -2.58 -9.72 -17.99
C LEU A 24 -3.93 -9.38 -18.64
N GLY A 25 -4.20 -8.11 -18.95
CA GLY A 25 -5.52 -7.68 -19.43
C GLY A 25 -5.53 -6.54 -20.46
N GLY A 26 -4.37 -6.20 -21.04
CA GLY A 26 -4.23 -5.12 -22.00
C GLY A 26 -4.69 -3.77 -21.44
N LYS A 27 -5.36 -2.97 -22.27
CA LYS A 27 -5.84 -1.62 -21.91
C LYS A 27 -6.88 -1.62 -20.78
N SER A 28 -7.70 -2.66 -20.71
CA SER A 28 -8.70 -2.84 -19.65
C SER A 28 -8.03 -3.26 -18.32
N GLY A 29 -7.06 -4.16 -18.39
CA GLY A 29 -6.25 -4.57 -17.24
C GLY A 29 -5.47 -3.43 -16.60
N MET A 30 -4.92 -2.50 -17.41
CA MET A 30 -4.30 -1.27 -16.91
C MET A 30 -5.27 -0.38 -16.12
N MET A 31 -6.48 -0.15 -16.64
CA MET A 31 -7.49 0.69 -15.98
C MET A 31 -7.93 0.09 -14.65
N THR A 32 -8.20 -1.23 -14.64
CA THR A 32 -8.57 -1.95 -13.42
C THR A 32 -7.44 -1.98 -12.41
N ALA A 33 -6.20 -2.24 -12.83
CA ALA A 33 -5.01 -2.20 -11.97
C ALA A 33 -4.76 -0.80 -11.40
N PHE A 34 -4.99 0.25 -12.19
CA PHE A 34 -4.87 1.64 -11.73
C PHE A 34 -5.94 1.99 -10.68
N ILE A 35 -7.21 1.64 -10.91
CA ILE A 35 -8.29 1.83 -9.94
C ILE A 35 -7.98 1.05 -8.65
N PHE A 36 -7.54 -0.20 -8.78
CA PHE A 36 -7.16 -1.03 -7.64
C PHE A 36 -5.98 -0.43 -6.88
N ALA A 37 -4.96 0.07 -7.58
CA ALA A 37 -3.81 0.74 -6.97
C ALA A 37 -4.23 2.03 -6.24
N CYS A 38 -5.14 2.84 -6.81
CA CYS A 38 -5.69 4.01 -6.13
C CYS A 38 -6.45 3.63 -4.86
N ILE A 39 -7.33 2.62 -4.92
CA ILE A 39 -8.05 2.12 -3.74
C ILE A 39 -7.07 1.64 -2.68
N MET A 40 -6.05 0.88 -3.08
CA MET A 40 -5.06 0.34 -2.16
C MET A 40 -4.21 1.46 -1.55
N ASN A 41 -3.83 2.47 -2.33
CA ASN A 41 -3.02 3.59 -1.85
C ASN A 41 -3.80 4.46 -0.87
N ILE A 42 -5.04 4.82 -1.21
CA ILE A 42 -5.93 5.59 -0.34
C ILE A 42 -6.31 4.79 0.91
N GLY A 43 -6.66 3.52 0.75
CA GLY A 43 -6.99 2.62 1.85
C GLY A 43 -5.80 2.42 2.78
N THR A 44 -4.60 2.24 2.25
CA THR A 44 -3.37 2.12 3.07
C THR A 44 -3.03 3.43 3.76
N TYR A 45 -3.36 4.59 3.18
CA TYR A 45 -3.13 5.89 3.83
C TYR A 45 -4.12 6.13 4.98
N TRP A 46 -5.38 5.73 4.81
CA TRP A 46 -6.45 5.94 5.81
C TRP A 46 -6.49 4.88 6.92
N PHE A 47 -6.16 3.64 6.59
CA PHE A 47 -6.11 2.51 7.53
C PHE A 47 -4.66 2.11 7.86
N SER A 48 -3.69 2.97 7.57
CA SER A 48 -2.26 2.69 7.79
C SER A 48 -1.97 2.28 9.22
N ASP A 49 -2.61 2.96 10.16
CA ASP A 49 -2.57 2.72 11.60
C ASP A 49 -3.00 1.28 11.92
N LYS A 50 -4.16 0.84 11.42
CA LYS A 50 -4.66 -0.53 11.66
C LYS A 50 -3.82 -1.60 10.95
N ILE A 51 -3.37 -1.33 9.73
CA ILE A 51 -2.53 -2.26 8.96
C ILE A 51 -1.19 -2.45 9.65
N VAL A 52 -0.56 -1.38 10.11
CA VAL A 52 0.68 -1.44 10.90
C VAL A 52 0.45 -2.20 12.19
N LEU A 53 -0.60 -1.88 12.96
CA LEU A 53 -0.90 -2.59 14.20
C LEU A 53 -1.12 -4.10 13.97
N ALA A 54 -1.86 -4.48 12.92
CA ALA A 54 -2.07 -5.87 12.54
C ALA A 54 -0.77 -6.57 12.07
N MET A 55 0.08 -5.88 11.31
CA MET A 55 1.37 -6.41 10.84
C MET A 55 2.37 -6.65 11.99
N TYR A 56 2.36 -5.79 13.01
CA TYR A 56 3.18 -5.97 14.21
C TYR A 56 2.54 -6.91 15.24
N GLY A 57 1.35 -7.46 14.96
CA GLY A 57 0.62 -8.31 15.91
C GLY A 57 0.25 -7.58 17.20
N ALA A 58 0.07 -6.26 17.13
CA ALA A 58 -0.23 -5.43 18.28
C ALA A 58 -1.59 -5.85 18.87
N LYS A 59 -1.57 -6.31 20.12
CA LYS A 59 -2.77 -6.47 20.94
C LYS A 59 -3.14 -5.12 21.54
N GLU A 60 -4.43 -4.80 21.56
CA GLU A 60 -4.96 -3.67 22.32
C GLU A 60 -4.54 -3.81 23.78
N VAL A 61 -3.71 -2.89 24.27
CA VAL A 61 -3.26 -2.89 25.67
C VAL A 61 -4.32 -2.19 26.51
N SER A 62 -4.79 -2.87 27.56
CA SER A 62 -5.71 -2.29 28.53
C SER A 62 -4.96 -1.25 29.38
N TYR A 63 -5.62 -0.12 29.71
CA TYR A 63 -5.08 0.97 30.55
C TYR A 63 -4.52 0.54 31.92
N ALA A 64 -4.76 -0.71 32.35
CA ALA A 64 -4.26 -1.26 33.61
C ALA A 64 -2.78 -1.73 33.58
N GLU A 65 -2.13 -1.79 32.40
CA GLU A 65 -0.74 -2.24 32.24
C GLU A 65 0.21 -1.12 31.76
N ALA A 66 -0.21 0.14 31.81
CA ALA A 66 0.70 1.26 31.57
C ALA A 66 1.68 1.39 32.75
N PRO A 67 3.02 1.38 32.52
CA PRO A 67 4.01 1.68 33.56
C PRO A 67 4.00 3.16 33.97
#